data_AF-A0A6L7WZ74-F1
#
_entry.id   AF-A0A6L7WZ74-F1
#
_cell.length_a   1.000
_cell.length_b   1.000
_cell.length_c   1.000
_cell.angle_alpha   90.00
_cell.angle_beta   90.00
_cell.angle_gamma   90.00
#
_symmetry.space_group_name_H-M   'P 1'
#
loop_
_entity.id
_entity.type
_entity.pdbx_description
1 polymer ?
#
loop_
_entity_poly.entity_id
_entity_poly.type
_entity_poly.pdbx_seq_one_letter_code
_entity_poly.pdbx_strand_id
1 'polypeptide(L)'
;MNEAVVTAEAPTSGGRRIDLLIEWRDSSERQYAAAIEAKLGHHVTSGQLPAYRNHLWKVAKERRWLAVVAPRLTARTDRTLRRNRDWRWVAWRDLLVAHERSLPDEYDEIEYLQFRRTLWDQTG
;
A
#
# COMPACT_ATOMS: atom_id res chain seq x y z
N MET A 1 -21.19 6.72 -8.72
CA MET A 1 -19.88 7.30 -8.34
C MET A 1 -19.08 6.15 -7.77
N ASN A 2 -17.96 5.79 -8.39
CA ASN A 2 -17.11 4.70 -7.92
C ASN A 2 -16.19 5.26 -6.83
N GLU A 3 -16.65 5.25 -5.59
CA GLU A 3 -15.88 5.77 -4.48
C GLU A 3 -14.93 4.70 -3.95
N ALA A 4 -13.66 5.07 -3.79
CA ALA A 4 -12.68 4.23 -3.12
C ALA A 4 -12.73 4.55 -1.62
N VAL A 5 -12.91 3.51 -0.80
CA VAL A 5 -12.77 3.60 0.65
C VAL A 5 -11.32 3.31 1.00
N VAL A 6 -10.70 4.25 1.71
CA VAL A 6 -9.31 4.13 2.15
C VAL A 6 -9.29 4.07 3.66
N THR A 7 -8.76 2.98 4.22
CA THR A 7 -8.66 2.75 5.65
C THR A 7 -7.20 2.57 6.05
N ALA A 8 -6.68 3.48 6.86
CA ALA A 8 -5.38 3.32 7.51
C ALA A 8 -5.51 2.38 8.71
N GLU A 9 -4.46 1.61 9.01
CA GLU A 9 -4.43 0.69 10.16
C GLU A 9 -5.61 -0.30 10.18
N ALA A 10 -6.02 -0.77 9.00
CA ALA A 10 -7.24 -1.57 8.82
C ALA A 10 -7.15 -2.90 9.57
N PRO A 11 -8.08 -3.20 10.50
CA PRO A 11 -8.02 -4.38 11.33
C PRO A 11 -8.31 -5.65 10.52
N THR A 12 -7.55 -6.70 10.81
CA THR A 12 -7.81 -8.05 10.29
C THR A 12 -8.40 -8.94 11.38
N SER A 13 -9.11 -9.99 10.98
CA SER A 13 -9.73 -10.94 11.91
C SER A 13 -8.76 -11.66 12.86
N GLY A 14 -7.45 -11.58 12.61
CA GLY A 14 -6.41 -12.18 13.45
C GLY A 14 -5.70 -11.17 14.37
N GLY A 15 -6.30 -10.02 14.64
CA GLY A 15 -5.77 -8.99 15.55
C GLY A 15 -4.59 -8.17 15.00
N ARG A 16 -4.23 -8.38 13.72
CA ARG A 16 -3.20 -7.59 13.02
C ARG A 16 -3.85 -6.44 12.26
N ARG A 17 -3.07 -5.41 11.93
CA ARG A 17 -3.53 -4.24 11.16
C ARG A 17 -2.74 -4.10 9.86
N ILE A 18 -3.43 -3.83 8.77
CA ILE A 18 -2.85 -3.49 7.47
C ILE A 18 -2.58 -1.99 7.49
N ASP A 19 -1.36 -1.54 7.16
CA ASP A 19 -1.01 -0.12 7.22
C ASP A 19 -1.98 0.73 6.36
N LEU A 20 -2.29 0.26 5.15
CA LEU A 20 -3.30 0.88 4.29
C LEU A 20 -4.09 -0.16 3.48
N LEU A 21 -5.41 -0.11 3.60
CA LEU A 21 -6.37 -0.88 2.81
C LEU A 21 -7.17 0.07 1.92
N ILE A 22 -7.24 -0.24 0.63
CA ILE A 22 -8.02 0.50 -0.36
C ILE A 22 -9.03 -0.47 -0.94
N GLU A 23 -10.31 -0.13 -0.87
CA GLU A 23 -11.41 -0.93 -1.40
C GLU A 23 -12.23 -0.07 -2.36
N TRP A 24 -12.57 -0.60 -3.53
CA TRP A 24 -13.40 0.14 -4.47
C TRP A 24 -14.26 -0.79 -5.31
N ARG A 25 -15.29 -0.20 -5.91
CA ARG A 25 -16.12 -0.86 -6.91
C ARG A 25 -16.01 -0.14 -8.24
N ASP A 26 -16.09 -0.89 -9.33
CA ASP A 26 -16.30 -0.25 -10.64
C ASP A 26 -17.79 -0.04 -10.94
N SER A 27 -18.10 0.50 -12.12
CA SER A 27 -19.47 0.79 -12.55
C SER A 27 -20.34 -0.46 -12.74
N SER A 28 -19.73 -1.65 -12.73
CA SER A 28 -20.39 -2.95 -12.80
C SER A 28 -20.46 -3.63 -11.43
N GLU A 29 -20.28 -2.88 -10.34
CA GLU A 29 -20.31 -3.37 -8.95
C GLU A 29 -19.26 -4.44 -8.62
N ARG A 30 -18.23 -4.58 -9.48
CA ARG A 30 -17.12 -5.50 -9.27
C ARG A 30 -16.23 -4.99 -8.15
N GLN A 31 -15.90 -5.87 -7.21
CA GLN A 31 -15.19 -5.51 -5.98
C GLN A 31 -13.68 -5.74 -6.09
N TYR A 32 -12.93 -4.68 -5.83
CA TYR A 32 -11.49 -4.63 -5.91
C TYR A 32 -10.88 -4.20 -4.57
N ALA A 33 -9.67 -4.67 -4.28
CA ALA A 33 -8.95 -4.21 -3.09
C ALA A 33 -7.43 -4.18 -3.26
N ALA A 34 -6.77 -3.24 -2.59
CA ALA A 34 -5.33 -3.18 -2.47
C ALA A 34 -4.92 -3.12 -1.00
N ALA A 35 -3.92 -3.91 -0.60
CA ALA A 35 -3.25 -3.75 0.69
C ALA A 35 -1.82 -3.29 0.45
N ILE A 36 -1.46 -2.26 1.19
CA ILE A 36 -0.12 -1.67 1.19
C ILE A 36 0.43 -1.81 2.61
N GLU A 37 1.61 -2.40 2.70
CA GLU A 37 2.41 -2.49 3.92
C GLU A 37 3.64 -1.59 3.78
N ALA A 38 3.73 -0.54 4.57
CA ALA A 38 4.81 0.44 4.55
C ALA A 38 5.91 0.04 5.55
N LYS A 39 7.10 -0.29 5.06
CA LYS A 39 8.27 -0.66 5.86
C LYS A 39 9.38 0.38 5.74
N LEU A 40 9.09 1.60 6.22
CA LEU A 40 10.01 2.74 6.28
C LEU A 40 11.00 2.59 7.46
N GLY A 41 12.00 1.71 7.31
CA GLY A 41 12.98 1.42 8.37
C GLY A 41 12.66 0.21 9.25
N HIS A 42 11.55 -0.49 8.94
CA HIS A 42 11.15 -1.72 9.62
C HIS A 42 11.23 -2.94 8.69
N HIS A 43 10.96 -4.12 9.24
CA HIS A 43 10.90 -5.36 8.48
C HIS A 43 9.50 -5.95 8.53
N VAL A 44 9.13 -6.67 7.48
CA VAL A 44 7.92 -7.51 7.48
C VAL A 44 8.10 -8.61 8.54
N THR A 45 7.18 -8.63 9.50
CA THR A 45 7.13 -9.64 10.55
C THR A 45 6.46 -10.92 10.06
N SER A 46 6.76 -12.04 10.71
CA SER A 46 6.27 -13.35 10.28
C SER A 46 4.73 -13.40 10.32
N GLY A 47 4.13 -13.90 9.24
CA GLY A 47 2.69 -14.09 9.16
C GLY A 47 1.86 -12.84 8.81
N GLN A 48 2.45 -11.64 8.70
CA GLN A 48 1.73 -10.45 8.23
C GLN A 48 1.17 -10.64 6.81
N LEU A 49 2.06 -10.92 5.85
CA LEU A 49 1.67 -11.00 4.43
C LEU A 49 0.60 -12.07 4.15
N PRO A 50 0.69 -13.30 4.69
CA PRO A 50 -0.39 -14.28 4.54
C PRO A 50 -1.71 -13.82 5.17
N ALA A 51 -1.67 -13.22 6.36
CA ALA A 51 -2.88 -12.78 7.06
C ALA A 51 -3.61 -11.68 6.27
N TYR A 52 -2.87 -10.71 5.75
CA TYR A 52 -3.42 -9.61 4.96
C TYR A 52 -3.96 -10.09 3.62
N ARG A 53 -3.23 -10.99 2.95
CA ARG A 53 -3.74 -11.66 1.75
C ARG A 53 -5.07 -12.36 2.01
N ASN A 54 -5.16 -13.14 3.09
CA ASN A 54 -6.39 -13.85 3.44
C ASN A 54 -7.54 -12.91 3.78
N HIS A 55 -7.26 -11.74 4.36
CA HIS A 55 -8.26 -10.71 4.55
C HIS A 55 -8.75 -10.16 3.21
N LEU A 56 -7.83 -9.85 2.27
CA LEU A 56 -8.21 -9.33 0.94
C LEU A 56 -9.08 -10.30 0.13
N TRP A 57 -8.86 -11.61 0.26
CA TRP A 57 -9.70 -12.63 -0.36
C TRP A 57 -11.16 -12.63 0.13
N LYS A 58 -11.43 -12.03 1.30
CA LYS A 58 -12.79 -11.92 1.84
C LYS A 58 -13.51 -10.67 1.33
N VAL A 59 -12.76 -9.59 1.07
CA VAL A 59 -13.34 -8.26 0.76
C VAL A 59 -13.38 -7.97 -0.75
N ALA A 60 -12.51 -8.58 -1.54
CA ALA A 60 -12.48 -8.40 -3.00
C ALA A 60 -12.56 -9.73 -3.76
N LYS A 61 -13.58 -9.86 -4.61
CA LYS A 61 -13.84 -11.04 -5.45
C LYS A 61 -13.04 -11.04 -6.74
N GLU A 62 -12.74 -9.86 -7.26
CA GLU A 62 -12.13 -9.70 -8.57
C GLU A 62 -10.61 -9.64 -8.43
N ARG A 63 -10.05 -8.45 -8.60
CA ARG A 63 -8.61 -8.24 -8.57
C ARG A 63 -8.17 -7.66 -7.23
N ARG A 64 -7.02 -8.17 -6.79
CA ARG A 64 -6.36 -7.80 -5.54
C ARG A 64 -4.93 -7.35 -5.82
N TRP A 65 -4.50 -6.31 -5.15
CA TRP A 65 -3.13 -5.81 -5.21
C TRP A 65 -2.50 -5.89 -3.83
N LEU A 66 -1.27 -6.36 -3.77
CA LEU A 66 -0.54 -6.60 -2.53
C LEU A 66 0.85 -6.00 -2.69
N ALA A 67 1.14 -4.94 -1.97
CA ALA A 67 2.39 -4.20 -2.09
C ALA A 67 3.09 -4.04 -0.75
N VAL A 68 4.39 -4.35 -0.71
CA VAL A 68 5.29 -3.90 0.36
C VAL A 68 6.04 -2.68 -0.17
N VAL A 69 5.81 -1.54 0.46
CA VAL A 69 6.45 -0.27 0.11
C VAL A 69 7.59 -0.02 1.08
N ALA A 70 8.81 0.16 0.57
CA ALA A 70 9.98 0.43 1.42
C ALA A 70 11.04 1.23 0.64
N PRO A 71 11.94 1.98 1.31
CA PRO A 71 12.99 2.73 0.63
C PRO A 71 13.96 1.83 -0.16
N ARG A 72 14.27 0.64 0.36
CA ARG A 72 15.19 -0.33 -0.26
C ARG A 72 14.69 -1.76 -0.09
N LEU A 73 14.94 -2.61 -1.09
CA LEU A 73 14.69 -4.04 -0.99
C LEU A 73 15.82 -4.72 -0.20
N THR A 74 15.58 -4.98 1.08
CA THR A 74 16.54 -5.73 1.91
C THR A 74 16.51 -7.23 1.60
N ALA A 75 17.62 -7.94 1.83
CA ALA A 75 17.67 -9.40 1.67
C ALA A 75 16.65 -10.15 2.55
N ARG A 76 16.29 -9.57 3.71
CA ARG A 76 15.23 -10.12 4.57
C ARG A 76 13.86 -9.96 3.91
N THR A 77 13.55 -8.78 3.40
CA THR A 77 12.30 -8.50 2.68
C THR A 77 12.20 -9.38 1.41
N ASP A 78 13.27 -9.47 0.62
CA ASP A 78 13.30 -10.33 -0.58
C ASP A 78 12.99 -11.79 -0.26
N ARG A 79 13.64 -12.36 0.77
CA ARG A 79 13.33 -13.73 1.22
C ARG A 79 11.88 -13.91 1.65
N THR A 80 11.30 -12.93 2.33
CA THR A 80 9.88 -12.95 2.72
C THR A 80 8.98 -12.91 1.50
N LEU A 81 9.28 -12.06 0.51
CA LEU A 81 8.48 -11.93 -0.72
C LEU A 81 8.58 -13.17 -1.61
N ARG A 82 9.76 -13.82 -1.70
CA ARG A 82 9.90 -15.10 -2.44
C ARG A 82 8.98 -16.20 -1.92
N ARG A 83 8.62 -16.16 -0.63
CA ARG A 83 7.65 -17.07 0.01
C ARG A 83 6.20 -16.60 -0.11
N ASN A 84 5.98 -15.36 -0.53
CA ASN A 84 4.68 -14.70 -0.65
C ASN A 84 4.56 -14.07 -2.04
N ARG A 85 4.60 -14.89 -3.09
CA ARG A 85 4.78 -14.43 -4.49
C ARG A 85 3.69 -13.49 -5.03
N ASP A 86 2.53 -13.43 -4.37
CA ASP A 86 1.45 -12.50 -4.72
C ASP A 86 1.80 -11.05 -4.34
N TRP A 87 2.74 -10.87 -3.40
CA TRP A 87 3.20 -9.56 -2.95
C TRP A 87 4.31 -9.03 -3.84
N ARG A 88 4.21 -7.74 -4.17
CA ARG A 88 5.23 -7.01 -4.91
C ARG A 88 5.94 -6.03 -4.00
N TRP A 89 7.25 -5.92 -4.17
CA TRP A 89 7.97 -4.79 -3.60
C TRP A 89 7.81 -3.57 -4.50
N VAL A 90 7.61 -2.41 -3.89
CA VAL A 90 7.59 -1.12 -4.56
C VAL A 90 8.54 -0.20 -3.81
N ALA A 91 9.44 0.46 -4.52
CA ALA A 91 10.31 1.45 -3.90
C ALA A 91 9.47 2.64 -3.44
N TRP A 92 9.70 3.13 -2.22
CA TRP A 92 9.03 4.32 -1.69
C TRP A 92 9.18 5.51 -2.63
N ARG A 93 10.39 5.71 -3.17
CA ARG A 93 10.69 6.76 -4.14
C ARG A 93 9.85 6.65 -5.42
N ASP A 94 9.68 5.44 -5.96
CA ASP A 94 8.91 5.24 -7.20
C ASP A 94 7.43 5.55 -6.98
N LEU A 95 6.91 5.20 -5.79
CA LEU A 95 5.55 5.55 -5.40
C LEU A 95 5.37 7.07 -5.32
N LEU A 96 6.31 7.79 -4.70
CA LEU A 96 6.27 9.26 -4.65
C LEU A 96 6.34 9.87 -6.05
N VAL A 97 7.24 9.42 -6.93
CA VAL A 97 7.31 9.91 -8.32
C VAL A 97 6.00 9.68 -9.06
N ALA A 98 5.40 8.50 -8.92
CA ALA A 98 4.13 8.18 -9.57
C ALA A 98 3.00 9.06 -9.04
N HIS A 99 2.96 9.29 -7.73
CA HIS A 99 2.01 10.18 -7.08
C HIS A 99 2.13 11.61 -7.58
N GLU A 100 3.35 12.16 -7.57
CA GLU A 100 3.67 13.52 -8.06
C GLU A 100 3.21 13.75 -9.50
N ARG A 101 3.41 12.77 -10.39
CA ARG A 101 2.97 12.83 -11.78
C ARG A 101 1.45 12.72 -11.98
N SER A 102 0.73 12.27 -10.96
CA SER A 102 -0.72 12.09 -11.01
C SER A 102 -1.50 13.27 -10.43
N LEU A 103 -0.81 14.19 -9.74
CA LEU A 103 -1.42 15.38 -9.19
C LEU A 103 -1.80 16.35 -10.32
N PRO A 104 -3.05 16.86 -10.33
CA PRO A 104 -3.42 17.98 -11.18
C PRO A 104 -2.59 19.22 -10.83
N ASP A 105 -2.31 20.07 -11.83
CA ASP A 105 -1.54 21.31 -11.68
C ASP A 105 -2.15 22.30 -10.67
N GLU A 106 -3.40 22.07 -10.24
CA GLU A 106 -4.18 22.96 -9.37
C GLU A 106 -3.97 22.70 -7.87
N TYR A 107 -3.24 21.65 -7.46
CA TYR A 107 -2.99 21.32 -6.05
C TYR A 107 -1.69 21.95 -5.51
N ASP A 108 -1.66 23.28 -5.51
CA ASP A 108 -0.54 24.11 -5.00
C ASP A 108 -0.83 24.71 -3.60
N GLU A 109 -1.55 23.97 -2.76
CA GLU A 109 -1.69 24.35 -1.34
C GLU A 109 -0.33 24.24 -0.65
N ILE A 110 0.13 25.34 -0.04
CA ILE A 110 1.47 25.45 0.57
C ILE A 110 1.72 24.35 1.61
N GLU A 111 0.71 24.01 2.42
CA GLU A 111 0.79 22.94 3.42
C GLU A 111 1.05 21.57 2.77
N TYR A 112 0.40 21.30 1.65
CA TYR A 112 0.58 20.06 0.90
C TYR A 112 1.96 19.97 0.26
N LEU A 113 2.49 21.09 -0.25
CA LEU A 113 3.87 21.19 -0.75
C LEU A 113 4.89 20.92 0.36
N GLN A 114 4.69 21.47 1.56
CA GLN A 114 5.56 21.22 2.71
C GLN A 114 5.52 19.76 3.18
N PHE A 115 4.33 19.17 3.21
CA PHE A 115 4.15 17.76 3.51
C PHE A 115 4.88 16.88 2.50
N ARG A 116 4.71 17.12 1.20
CA ARG A 116 5.41 16.39 0.12
C ARG A 116 6.93 16.49 0.27
N ARG A 117 7.48 17.67 0.58
CA ARG A 117 8.92 17.83 0.85
C ARG A 117 9.39 16.92 1.99
N THR A 118 8.62 16.86 3.08
CA THR A 118 8.92 15.96 4.21
C THR A 118 8.94 14.49 3.78
N LEU A 119 8.03 14.07 2.89
CA LEU A 119 8.01 12.69 2.37
C LEU A 119 9.27 12.37 1.52
N TRP A 120 9.75 13.36 0.75
CA TRP A 120 10.97 13.24 -0.03
C TRP A 120 12.22 13.15 0.85
N ASP A 121 12.29 13.88 1.97
CA ASP A 121 13.42 13.79 2.90
C ASP A 121 13.55 12.40 3.53
N GLN A 122 12.44 11.65 3.63
CA GLN A 122 12.42 10.26 4.12
C GLN A 122 12.87 9.22 3.06
N THR A 123 13.33 9.66 1.88
CA THR A 123 13.87 8.76 0.83
C THR A 123 15.39 8.51 0.91
N GLY A 124 16.11 9.18 1.83
CA GLY A 124 17.57 9.07 2.03
C GLY A 124 18.08 7.68 2.44
#